data_AF-W1WGG7-F1
#
_entry.id   AF-W1WGG7-F1
#
_cell.length_a   1.000
_cell.length_b   1.000
_cell.length_c   1.000
_cell.angle_alpha   90.00
_cell.angle_beta   90.00
_cell.angle_gamma   90.00
#
_symmetry.space_group_name_H-M   'P 1'
#
loop_
_entity.id
_entity.type
_entity.pdbx_description
1 polymer ?
#
loop_
_entity_poly.entity_id
_entity_poly.type
_entity_poly.pdbx_seq_one_letter_code
_entity_poly.pdbx_strand_id
1 'polypeptide(L)'
;QELSVAQVRVEGDIKSTDQIAGKLDVRVEQIPQPDVNINLVTLNAKGSEKQHELQLRIQGEPVSGQLNLAGSFDRKEERWKGTLSNTRFQTPVGPWSLTRDIALDYRNKEQKISIGPHCWLNPNAELCVPQTIDAGAEGRAVVNLNRFDPAMLKPFMPETTQASGIF
;
A
#
# COMPACT_ATOMS: atom_id res chain seq x y z
N GLN A 1 -7.10 -2.90 -24.43
CA GLN A 1 -6.29 -1.67 -24.54
C GLN A 1 -4.94 -1.96 -23.89
N GLU A 2 -3.84 -1.54 -24.50
CA GLU A 2 -2.48 -1.92 -24.09
C GLU A 2 -1.87 -0.83 -23.18
N LEU A 3 -1.23 -1.24 -22.08
CA LEU A 3 -0.51 -0.35 -21.18
C LEU A 3 0.73 0.22 -21.90
N SER A 4 0.81 1.55 -22.06
CA SER A 4 2.01 2.23 -22.55
C SER A 4 2.82 2.84 -21.40
N VAL A 5 4.13 2.61 -21.42
CA VAL A 5 5.09 3.17 -20.47
C VAL A 5 6.24 3.76 -21.29
N ALA A 6 6.58 5.03 -21.07
CA ALA A 6 7.63 5.67 -21.85
C ALA A 6 9.02 5.18 -21.46
N GLN A 7 9.29 5.06 -20.16
CA GLN A 7 10.59 4.60 -19.67
C GLN A 7 10.48 3.78 -18.39
N VAL A 8 11.20 2.67 -18.38
CA VAL A 8 11.45 1.86 -17.18
C VAL A 8 12.95 1.74 -16.99
N ARG A 9 13.43 2.06 -15.79
CA ARG A 9 14.79 1.78 -15.35
C ARG A 9 14.75 0.90 -14.12
N VAL A 10 15.51 -0.19 -14.17
CA VAL A 10 15.68 -1.13 -13.05
C VAL A 10 17.17 -1.31 -12.81
N GLU A 11 17.63 -0.95 -11.63
CA GLU A 11 18.99 -1.16 -11.17
C GLU A 11 18.95 -2.09 -9.95
N GLY A 12 19.65 -3.21 -10.02
CA GLY A 12 19.62 -4.23 -8.96
C GLY A 12 21.00 -4.83 -8.73
N ASP A 13 21.41 -4.91 -7.47
CA ASP A 13 22.55 -5.71 -7.01
C ASP A 13 22.02 -6.66 -5.94
N ILE A 14 22.16 -7.97 -6.17
CA ILE A 14 21.68 -9.01 -5.27
C ILE A 14 22.83 -9.97 -4.99
N LYS A 15 23.13 -10.14 -3.71
CA LYS A 15 24.04 -11.15 -3.19
C LYS A 15 23.20 -12.26 -2.57
N SER A 16 23.42 -13.48 -3.06
CA SER A 16 22.69 -14.69 -2.63
C SER A 16 23.67 -15.73 -2.11
N THR A 17 24.55 -15.32 -1.20
CA THR A 17 25.44 -16.23 -0.47
C THR A 17 24.69 -16.80 0.75
N ASP A 18 25.34 -16.92 1.90
CA ASP A 18 24.72 -17.42 3.14
C ASP A 18 23.42 -16.66 3.50
N GLN A 19 23.37 -15.37 3.18
CA GLN A 19 22.23 -14.49 3.40
C GLN A 19 21.89 -13.70 2.14
N ILE A 20 20.60 -13.56 1.85
CA ILE A 20 20.14 -12.70 0.75
C ILE A 20 20.27 -11.25 1.18
N ALA A 21 20.96 -10.44 0.38
CA ALA A 21 21.03 -9.00 0.55
C ALA A 21 21.14 -8.30 -0.80
N GLY A 22 20.71 -7.05 -0.86
CA GLY A 22 20.79 -6.30 -2.10
C GLY A 22 20.24 -4.90 -2.02
N LYS A 23 20.23 -4.27 -3.19
CA LYS A 23 19.58 -3.00 -3.46
C LYS A 23 18.82 -3.16 -4.78
N LEU A 24 17.62 -2.61 -4.83
CA LEU A 24 16.78 -2.55 -6.00
C LEU A 24 16.23 -1.13 -6.12
N ASP A 25 16.52 -0.46 -7.23
CA ASP A 25 15.96 0.83 -7.57
C ASP A 25 15.17 0.67 -8.88
N VAL A 26 13.86 0.86 -8.80
CA VAL A 26 12.96 0.88 -9.96
C VAL A 26 12.44 2.29 -10.13
N ARG A 27 12.56 2.80 -11.35
CA ARG A 27 12.03 4.10 -11.76
C ARG A 27 11.23 3.91 -13.03
N VAL A 28 9.94 4.25 -12.97
CA VAL A 28 9.04 4.24 -14.11
C VAL A 28 8.61 5.67 -14.37
N GLU A 29 8.78 6.15 -15.59
CA GLU A 29 8.43 7.51 -15.99
C GLU A 29 7.36 7.50 -17.06
N GLN A 30 6.51 8.52 -17.02
CA GLN A 30 5.50 8.83 -18.03
C GLN A 30 4.71 7.58 -18.44
N ILE A 31 3.69 7.26 -17.64
CA ILE A 31 2.72 6.21 -17.91
C ILE A 31 1.44 6.87 -18.43
N PRO A 32 1.39 7.28 -19.71
CA PRO A 32 0.18 7.87 -20.26
C PRO A 32 -0.85 6.77 -20.47
N GLN A 33 -2.02 6.94 -19.86
CA GLN A 33 -3.24 6.20 -20.21
C GLN A 33 -4.42 7.19 -20.23
N PRO A 34 -5.53 6.84 -20.89
CA PRO A 34 -6.78 7.59 -20.72
C PRO A 34 -7.09 7.74 -19.23
N ASP A 35 -7.34 8.97 -18.78
CA ASP A 35 -7.69 9.35 -17.40
C ASP A 35 -6.63 9.06 -16.33
N VAL A 36 -5.42 8.63 -16.72
CA VAL A 36 -4.29 8.38 -15.81
C VAL A 36 -3.02 9.00 -16.38
N ASN A 37 -2.45 9.93 -15.62
CA ASN A 37 -1.20 10.59 -15.94
C ASN A 37 -0.22 10.43 -14.79
N ILE A 38 0.46 9.27 -14.75
CA ILE A 38 1.53 9.03 -13.77
C ILE A 38 2.86 9.46 -14.36
N ASN A 39 3.39 10.57 -13.84
CA ASN A 39 4.65 11.13 -14.28
C ASN A 39 5.84 10.29 -13.81
N LEU A 40 5.77 9.79 -12.57
CA LEU A 40 6.88 9.09 -11.94
C LEU A 40 6.39 8.09 -10.87
N VAL A 41 6.90 6.87 -10.96
CA VAL A 41 6.89 5.89 -9.88
C VAL A 41 8.32 5.54 -9.52
N THR A 42 8.68 5.65 -8.24
CA THR A 42 9.97 5.16 -7.73
C THR A 42 9.72 4.12 -6.66
N LEU A 43 10.36 2.97 -6.80
CA LEU A 43 10.43 1.93 -5.78
C LEU A 43 11.89 1.68 -5.45
N ASN A 44 12.28 1.93 -4.20
CA ASN A 44 13.62 1.67 -3.71
C ASN A 44 13.53 0.59 -2.63
N ALA A 45 14.23 -0.52 -2.78
CA ALA A 45 14.36 -1.54 -1.75
C ALA A 45 15.85 -1.80 -1.46
N LYS A 46 16.19 -2.02 -0.20
CA LYS A 46 17.58 -2.27 0.21
C LYS A 46 17.65 -3.10 1.48
N GLY A 47 18.82 -3.69 1.72
CA GLY A 47 19.13 -4.40 2.95
C GLY A 47 19.23 -5.90 2.71
N SER A 48 19.01 -6.66 3.76
CA SER A 48 19.10 -8.11 3.77
C SER A 48 17.78 -8.76 4.15
N GLU A 49 17.64 -10.06 3.95
CA GLU A 49 16.45 -10.78 4.41
C GLU A 49 16.18 -10.55 5.90
N LYS A 50 17.22 -10.46 6.74
CA LYS A 50 17.09 -10.20 8.19
C LYS A 50 16.71 -8.77 8.54
N GLN A 51 16.93 -7.82 7.64
CA GLN A 51 16.55 -6.42 7.82
C GLN A 51 16.57 -5.72 6.46
N HIS A 52 15.40 -5.37 5.96
CA HIS A 52 15.22 -4.67 4.68
C HIS A 52 14.22 -3.54 4.81
N GLU A 53 14.38 -2.58 3.92
CA GLU A 53 13.51 -1.41 3.79
C GLU A 53 13.08 -1.28 2.34
N LEU A 54 11.83 -0.89 2.15
CA LEU A 54 11.21 -0.58 0.88
C LEU A 54 10.52 0.78 0.99
N GLN A 55 10.70 1.60 -0.02
CA GLN A 55 10.06 2.90 -0.15
C GLN A 55 9.44 3.02 -1.53
N LEU A 56 8.15 3.34 -1.56
CA LEU A 56 7.41 3.61 -2.78
C LEU A 56 7.01 5.08 -2.78
N ARG A 57 7.18 5.74 -3.92
CA ARG A 57 6.58 7.05 -4.21
C ARG A 57 5.94 7.03 -5.59
N ILE A 58 4.78 7.67 -5.68
CA ILE A 58 4.02 7.84 -6.91
C ILE A 58 3.72 9.34 -7.06
N GLN A 59 4.00 9.89 -8.23
CA GLN A 59 3.71 11.27 -8.59
C GLN A 59 2.89 11.27 -9.87
N GLY A 60 1.68 11.81 -9.79
CA GLY A 60 0.77 11.87 -10.92
C GLY A 60 -0.68 11.98 -10.50
N GLU A 61 -1.55 11.80 -11.49
CA GLU A 61 -2.99 11.83 -11.37
C GLU A 61 -3.61 10.54 -11.94
N PRO A 62 -4.73 10.05 -11.39
CA PRO A 62 -5.46 10.65 -10.27
C PRO A 62 -4.91 10.29 -8.88
N VAL A 63 -3.83 9.49 -8.84
CA VAL A 63 -3.23 9.02 -7.59
C VAL A 63 -1.78 9.45 -7.48
N SER A 64 -1.42 10.01 -6.33
CA SER A 64 -0.05 10.24 -5.91
C SER A 64 0.11 9.88 -4.45
N GLY A 65 1.33 9.63 -3.99
CA GLY A 65 1.53 9.25 -2.60
C GLY A 65 2.83 8.53 -2.34
N GLN A 66 2.89 7.95 -1.16
CA GLN A 66 4.06 7.21 -0.69
C GLN A 66 3.68 6.20 0.37
N LEU A 67 4.55 5.21 0.53
CA LEU A 67 4.58 4.33 1.71
C LEU A 67 6.03 3.92 2.00
N ASN A 68 6.28 3.58 3.26
CA ASN A 68 7.50 2.93 3.71
C ASN A 68 7.15 1.57 4.29
N LEU A 69 7.93 0.55 3.96
CA LEU A 69 7.83 -0.78 4.53
C LEU A 69 9.21 -1.20 5.06
N ALA A 70 9.31 -1.52 6.34
CA ALA A 70 10.49 -2.16 6.91
C ALA A 70 10.15 -3.61 7.26
N GLY A 71 11.10 -4.54 7.14
CA GLY A 71 10.83 -5.93 7.47
C GLY A 71 12.07 -6.77 7.75
N SER A 72 11.80 -7.96 8.29
CA SER A 72 12.78 -9.00 8.56
C SER A 72 12.17 -10.37 8.32
N PHE A 73 12.96 -11.27 7.74
CA PHE A 73 12.61 -12.65 7.47
C PHE A 73 13.49 -13.59 8.29
N ASP A 74 12.84 -14.48 9.02
CA ASP A 74 13.50 -15.59 9.68
C ASP A 74 13.31 -16.89 8.89
N ARG A 75 14.40 -17.39 8.30
CA ARG A 75 14.41 -18.64 7.52
C ARG A 75 14.02 -19.88 8.35
N LYS A 76 14.35 -19.93 9.63
CA LYS A 76 14.07 -21.11 10.49
C LYS A 76 12.60 -21.17 10.87
N GLU A 77 12.05 -20.01 11.21
CA GLU A 77 10.62 -19.88 11.50
C GLU A 77 9.76 -19.86 10.24
N GLU A 78 10.36 -19.54 9.08
CA GLU A 78 9.68 -19.17 7.83
C GLU A 78 8.65 -18.06 8.08
N ARG A 79 9.11 -17.03 8.78
CA ARG A 79 8.25 -15.96 9.27
C ARG A 79 8.82 -14.62 8.85
N TRP A 80 7.98 -13.79 8.25
CA TRP A 80 8.30 -12.42 7.92
C TRP A 80 7.55 -11.48 8.84
N LYS A 81 8.25 -10.55 9.48
CA LYS A 81 7.66 -9.47 10.26
C LYS A 81 7.98 -8.16 9.59
N GLY A 82 7.01 -7.25 9.57
CA GLY A 82 7.19 -5.94 8.96
C GLY A 82 6.37 -4.85 9.61
N THR A 83 6.70 -3.62 9.24
CA THR A 83 6.00 -2.42 9.66
C THR A 83 5.73 -1.55 8.44
N LEU A 84 4.46 -1.31 8.14
CA LEU A 84 4.04 -0.33 7.14
C LEU A 84 3.86 1.03 7.84
N SER A 85 4.57 2.04 7.35
CA SER A 85 4.61 3.36 7.97
C SER A 85 4.58 4.47 6.92
N ASN A 86 4.43 5.71 7.38
CA ASN A 86 4.53 6.92 6.54
C ASN A 86 3.72 6.82 5.24
N THR A 87 2.53 6.21 5.33
CA THR A 87 1.70 5.90 4.18
C THR A 87 0.65 6.97 4.01
N ARG A 88 0.65 7.59 2.83
CA ARG A 88 -0.32 8.62 2.43
C ARG A 88 -0.53 8.60 0.93
N PHE A 89 -1.77 8.73 0.49
CA PHE A 89 -2.13 8.77 -0.92
C PHE A 89 -3.17 9.85 -1.17
N GLN A 90 -2.91 10.72 -2.14
CA GLN A 90 -3.95 11.51 -2.77
C GLN A 90 -4.70 10.61 -3.74
N THR A 91 -6.04 10.66 -3.70
CA THR A 91 -6.93 9.87 -4.56
C THR A 91 -8.06 10.76 -5.11
N PRO A 92 -8.88 10.30 -6.08
CA PRO A 92 -10.06 11.02 -6.54
C PRO A 92 -11.03 11.44 -5.42
N VAL A 93 -11.09 10.66 -4.33
CA VAL A 93 -11.97 10.92 -3.18
C VAL A 93 -11.25 11.67 -2.05
N GLY A 94 -10.13 12.31 -2.34
CA GLY A 94 -9.33 13.05 -1.37
C GLY A 94 -8.14 12.28 -0.80
N PRO A 95 -7.37 12.92 0.09
CA PRO A 95 -6.19 12.32 0.69
C PRO A 95 -6.57 11.27 1.73
N TRP A 96 -5.84 10.16 1.72
CA TRP A 96 -5.86 9.12 2.74
C TRP A 96 -4.50 9.02 3.40
N SER A 97 -4.44 8.93 4.72
CA SER A 97 -3.20 8.70 5.46
C SER A 97 -3.39 7.71 6.60
N LEU A 98 -2.34 6.94 6.90
CA LEU A 98 -2.30 6.12 8.11
C LEU A 98 -2.17 7.00 9.36
N THR A 99 -2.93 6.67 10.40
CA THR A 99 -2.80 7.32 11.72
C THR A 99 -1.60 6.85 12.51
N ARG A 100 -1.17 5.60 12.25
CA ARG A 100 -0.10 4.91 12.96
C ARG A 100 0.49 3.83 12.08
N ASP A 101 1.68 3.40 12.45
CA ASP A 101 2.34 2.27 11.83
C ASP A 101 1.55 0.97 12.02
N ILE A 102 1.52 0.15 10.98
CA ILE A 102 0.85 -1.16 10.96
C ILE A 102 1.90 -2.25 11.12
N ALA A 103 1.77 -3.05 12.18
CA ALA A 103 2.53 -4.27 12.33
C ALA A 103 1.96 -5.36 11.40
N LEU A 104 2.85 -6.01 10.66
CA LEU A 104 2.56 -7.11 9.75
C LEU A 104 3.34 -8.35 10.19
N ASP A 105 2.71 -9.51 10.14
CA ASP A 105 3.32 -10.77 10.52
C ASP A 105 2.83 -11.90 9.61
N TYR A 106 3.65 -12.27 8.64
CA TYR A 106 3.37 -13.39 7.73
C TYR A 106 4.06 -14.66 8.23
N ARG A 107 3.26 -15.70 8.48
CA ARG A 107 3.68 -17.01 8.95
C ARG A 107 3.50 -18.01 7.81
N ASN A 108 4.59 -18.31 7.10
CA ASN A 108 4.56 -19.16 5.90
C ASN A 108 4.05 -20.58 6.20
N LYS A 109 4.46 -21.18 7.32
CA LYS A 109 4.01 -22.54 7.69
C LYS A 109 2.50 -22.65 7.84
N GLU A 110 1.85 -21.58 8.26
CA GLU A 110 0.39 -21.48 8.40
C GLU A 110 -0.29 -20.91 7.14
N GLN A 111 0.50 -20.33 6.21
CA GLN A 111 0.02 -19.53 5.09
C GLN A 111 -0.93 -18.41 5.55
N LYS A 112 -0.56 -17.73 6.64
CA LYS A 112 -1.36 -16.66 7.25
C LYS A 112 -0.60 -15.35 7.39
N ILE A 113 -1.31 -14.24 7.27
CA ILE A 113 -0.85 -12.90 7.62
C ILE A 113 -1.70 -12.34 8.76
N SER A 114 -1.02 -11.83 9.79
CA SER A 114 -1.64 -10.94 10.77
C SER A 114 -1.36 -9.48 10.44
N ILE A 115 -2.40 -8.65 10.50
CA ILE A 115 -2.35 -7.22 10.23
C ILE A 115 -2.86 -6.50 11.48
N GLY A 116 -2.00 -5.73 12.13
CA GLY A 116 -2.33 -5.03 13.36
C GLY A 116 -3.45 -4.00 13.19
N PRO A 117 -4.14 -3.61 14.28
CA PRO A 117 -5.19 -2.60 14.24
C PRO A 117 -4.66 -1.26 13.72
N HIS A 118 -5.44 -0.60 12.87
CA HIS A 118 -5.04 0.64 12.21
C HIS A 118 -6.25 1.45 11.75
N CYS A 119 -6.04 2.74 11.50
CA CYS A 119 -7.04 3.59 10.87
C CYS A 119 -6.42 4.38 9.73
N TRP A 120 -7.24 4.62 8.71
CA TRP A 120 -6.96 5.53 7.61
C TRP A 120 -7.84 6.76 7.76
N LEU A 121 -7.23 7.93 7.64
CA LEU A 121 -7.93 9.21 7.72
C LEU A 121 -8.07 9.83 6.35
N ASN A 122 -9.27 10.31 6.09
CA ASN A 122 -9.62 11.24 5.04
C ASN A 122 -10.39 12.41 5.69
N PRO A 123 -10.29 13.65 5.17
CA PRO A 123 -11.08 14.77 5.70
C PRO A 123 -12.58 14.48 5.85
N ASN A 124 -13.11 13.61 4.99
CA ASN A 124 -14.53 13.29 4.88
C ASN A 124 -14.84 11.83 5.26
N ALA A 125 -13.89 11.07 5.81
CA ALA A 125 -14.11 9.69 6.29
C ALA A 125 -12.97 9.19 7.17
N GLU A 126 -13.27 8.22 8.03
CA GLU A 126 -12.26 7.44 8.74
C GLU A 126 -12.57 5.96 8.59
N LEU A 127 -11.57 5.20 8.13
CA LEU A 127 -11.67 3.75 7.95
C LEU A 127 -10.78 3.06 8.97
N CYS A 128 -11.39 2.42 9.96
CA CYS A 128 -10.69 1.75 11.05
C CYS A 128 -10.84 0.23 10.99
N VAL A 129 -9.75 -0.46 11.23
CA VAL A 129 -9.68 -1.89 11.51
C VAL A 129 -9.35 -2.03 13.00
N PRO A 130 -10.36 -2.19 13.88
CA PRO A 130 -10.17 -2.09 15.33
C PRO A 130 -9.50 -3.33 15.96
N GLN A 131 -9.49 -4.46 15.24
CA GLN A 131 -8.96 -5.73 15.70
C GLN A 131 -7.94 -6.25 14.71
N THR A 132 -6.95 -7.01 15.20
CA THR A 132 -5.99 -7.67 14.33
C THR A 132 -6.73 -8.56 13.33
N ILE A 133 -6.46 -8.37 12.04
CA ILE A 133 -6.91 -9.29 11.00
C ILE A 133 -5.94 -10.46 11.02
N ASP A 134 -6.45 -11.68 11.06
CA ASP A 134 -5.67 -12.89 10.80
C ASP A 134 -6.27 -13.61 9.60
N ALA A 135 -5.54 -13.64 8.48
CA ALA A 135 -6.06 -14.08 7.19
C ALA A 135 -5.12 -15.09 6.52
N GLY A 136 -5.68 -16.19 6.04
CA GLY A 136 -5.03 -17.16 5.15
C GLY A 136 -5.97 -17.52 4.00
N ALA A 137 -6.19 -18.82 3.75
CA ALA A 137 -7.21 -19.28 2.80
C ALA A 137 -8.62 -18.73 3.11
N GLU A 138 -8.88 -18.51 4.39
CA GLU A 138 -10.03 -17.79 4.91
C GLU A 138 -9.56 -16.74 5.92
N GLY A 139 -10.37 -15.71 6.14
CA GLY A 139 -10.05 -14.63 7.06
C GLY A 139 -11.28 -13.80 7.38
N ARG A 140 -11.24 -13.13 8.53
CA ARG A 140 -12.29 -12.20 8.95
C ARG A 140 -11.67 -10.86 9.28
N ALA A 141 -12.29 -9.81 8.76
CA ALA A 141 -11.99 -8.44 9.13
C ALA A 141 -13.23 -7.79 9.71
N VAL A 142 -13.05 -7.03 10.80
CA VAL A 142 -14.04 -6.05 11.25
C VAL A 142 -13.53 -4.71 10.77
N VAL A 143 -14.38 -3.96 10.10
CA VAL A 143 -14.04 -2.66 9.52
C VAL A 143 -15.13 -1.67 9.93
N ASN A 144 -14.71 -0.57 10.52
CA ASN A 144 -15.57 0.53 10.92
C ASN A 144 -15.34 1.70 9.96
N LEU A 145 -16.41 2.18 9.34
CA LEU A 145 -16.40 3.39 8.55
C LEU A 145 -17.11 4.48 9.34
N ASN A 146 -16.34 5.48 9.76
CA ASN A 146 -16.81 6.58 10.60
C ASN A 146 -16.79 7.88 9.79
N ARG A 147 -17.68 8.82 10.15
CA ARG A 147 -17.70 10.20 9.61
C ARG A 147 -17.69 10.28 8.08
N PHE A 148 -18.31 9.30 7.42
CA PHE A 148 -18.27 9.15 5.97
C PHE A 148 -19.25 10.09 5.28
N ASP A 149 -18.76 11.00 4.45
CA ASP A 149 -19.62 11.81 3.58
C ASP A 149 -20.03 11.02 2.31
N PRO A 150 -21.33 10.79 2.05
CA PRO A 150 -21.80 10.08 0.85
C PRO A 150 -21.39 10.78 -0.46
N ALA A 151 -21.06 12.07 -0.43
CA ALA A 151 -20.51 12.78 -1.58
C ALA A 151 -19.18 12.17 -2.07
N MET A 152 -18.45 11.43 -1.22
CA MET A 152 -17.26 10.67 -1.62
C MET A 152 -17.55 9.59 -2.66
N LEU A 153 -18.80 9.16 -2.84
CA LEU A 153 -19.16 8.15 -3.84
C LEU A 153 -19.30 8.72 -5.26
N LYS A 154 -19.39 10.05 -5.41
CA LYS A 154 -19.65 10.71 -6.70
C LYS A 154 -18.72 10.24 -7.82
N PRO A 155 -17.39 10.08 -7.62
CA PRO A 155 -16.49 9.63 -8.70
C PRO A 155 -16.78 8.21 -9.21
N PHE A 156 -17.54 7.41 -8.45
CA PHE A 156 -17.89 6.02 -8.80
C PHE A 156 -19.35 5.87 -9.24
N MET A 157 -20.11 6.96 -9.28
CA MET A 157 -21.53 6.97 -9.63
C MET A 157 -21.73 7.42 -11.08
N PRO A 158 -22.72 6.86 -11.79
CA PRO A 158 -23.20 7.46 -13.04
C PRO A 158 -23.63 8.91 -12.80
N GLU A 159 -23.46 9.78 -13.80
CA GLU A 159 -23.75 11.23 -13.66
C GLU A 159 -25.17 11.54 -13.16
N THR A 160 -26.13 10.66 -13.43
CA THR A 160 -27.54 10.81 -13.04
C THR A 160 -27.86 10.35 -11.62
N THR A 161 -26.89 9.77 -10.90
CA THR A 161 -27.12 9.16 -9.58
C THR A 161 -26.62 10.08 -8.48
N GLN A 162 -27.51 10.43 -7.54
CA GLN A 162 -27.17 11.17 -6.34
C GLN A 162 -27.32 10.27 -5.11
N ALA A 163 -26.35 10.33 -4.20
CA ALA A 163 -26.44 9.71 -2.89
C ALA A 163 -26.54 10.79 -1.81
N SER A 164 -27.45 10.58 -0.86
CA SER A 164 -27.67 11.43 0.31
C SER A 164 -27.73 10.56 1.55
N GLY A 165 -27.28 11.09 2.70
CA GLY A 165 -27.32 10.40 3.99
C GLY A 165 -27.70 11.36 5.12
N ILE A 166 -28.19 10.78 6.21
CA ILE A 166 -28.52 11.47 7.47
C ILE A 166 -27.61 10.85 8.54
N PHE A 167 -26.89 11.67 9.30
CA PHE A 167 -25.96 11.24 10.35
C PHE A 167 -26.47 11.66 11.72
#